data_AF-A0A3M1XRM3-F1
#
_entry.id   AF-A0A3M1XRM3-F1
#
_cell.length_a   1.000
_cell.length_b   1.000
_cell.length_c   1.000
_cell.angle_alpha   90.00
_cell.angle_beta   90.00
_cell.angle_gamma   90.00
#
_symmetry.space_group_name_H-M   'P 1'
#
loop_
_entity.id
_entity.type
_entity.pdbx_description
1 polymer ?
#
loop_
_entity_poly.entity_id
_entity_poly.type
_entity_poly.pdbx_seq_one_letter_code
_entity_poly.pdbx_strand_id
1 'polypeptide(L)'
;IEGERVLVNGHDTGWDWAKLVQTAYLNRVDLSAHGYFATPNIYFNRQQEKGRPFAYHVYGTALIQVALDCLRGVYRIESVKIVHDLGRPLNRVVDLGQVEGGLAQGLGWMTLEELRWDEQGRLMSRALASYKVPDVYFMPDDLEVHFLENADEPTGPYGNKAVGEPPLMYGIGVFFAIRDAMRAFRPDAALAFHSPLTPERVLTQLHPELVAQFRQAQTAAAEDGKPAVKRAREKAKVKEENAG
;
A
#
# COMPACT_ATOMS: atom_id res chain seq x y z
N ILE A 1 -4.52 33.10 -26.70
CA ILE A 1 -4.61 34.09 -25.60
C ILE A 1 -3.37 33.92 -24.77
N GLU A 2 -2.63 34.99 -24.54
CA GLU A 2 -1.39 34.97 -23.76
C GLU A 2 -1.41 36.17 -22.82
N GLY A 3 -1.20 35.94 -21.52
CA GLY A 3 -1.21 37.02 -20.51
C GLY A 3 -2.47 37.90 -20.56
N GLU A 4 -3.66 37.27 -20.64
CA GLU A 4 -4.97 37.92 -20.78
C GLU A 4 -5.25 38.67 -22.10
N ARG A 5 -4.29 38.71 -23.04
CA ARG A 5 -4.48 39.33 -24.36
C ARG A 5 -4.97 38.35 -25.42
N VAL A 6 -5.86 38.83 -26.27
CA VAL A 6 -6.39 38.07 -27.40
C VAL A 6 -5.50 38.29 -28.62
N LEU A 7 -4.94 37.19 -29.11
CA LEU A 7 -4.07 37.17 -30.29
C LEU A 7 -4.79 36.52 -31.47
N VAL A 8 -4.52 37.00 -32.68
CA VAL A 8 -4.91 36.36 -33.94
C VAL A 8 -3.64 36.15 -34.77
N ASN A 9 -3.31 34.90 -35.09
CA ASN A 9 -2.07 34.53 -35.78
C ASN A 9 -0.80 35.09 -35.08
N GLY A 10 -0.81 35.16 -33.76
CA GLY A 10 0.30 35.71 -32.95
C GLY A 10 0.35 37.24 -32.86
N HIS A 11 -0.56 37.96 -33.52
CA HIS A 11 -0.65 39.42 -33.42
C HIS A 11 -1.69 39.85 -32.39
N ASP A 12 -1.31 40.81 -31.54
CA ASP A 12 -2.19 41.41 -30.54
C ASP A 12 -3.34 42.18 -31.20
N THR A 13 -4.58 41.86 -30.81
CA THR A 13 -5.77 42.52 -31.32
C THR A 13 -6.16 43.76 -30.51
N GLY A 14 -5.45 44.04 -29.40
CA GLY A 14 -5.79 45.09 -28.44
C GLY A 14 -7.02 44.76 -27.60
N TRP A 15 -7.47 43.50 -27.60
CA TRP A 15 -8.58 43.02 -26.78
C TRP A 15 -8.05 42.16 -25.65
N ASP A 16 -8.67 42.31 -24.48
CA ASP A 16 -8.49 41.39 -23.36
C ASP A 16 -9.58 40.30 -23.36
N TRP A 17 -9.42 39.31 -22.49
CA TRP A 17 -10.38 38.21 -22.33
C TRP A 17 -11.79 38.72 -21.99
N ALA A 18 -11.90 39.71 -21.10
CA ALA A 18 -13.18 40.24 -20.66
C ALA A 18 -13.96 40.89 -21.82
N LYS A 19 -13.29 41.71 -22.62
CA LYS A 19 -13.86 42.35 -23.82
C LYS A 19 -14.28 41.32 -24.85
N LEU A 20 -13.48 40.27 -25.07
CA LEU A 20 -13.84 39.17 -25.98
C LEU A 20 -15.11 38.45 -25.53
N VAL A 21 -15.17 38.04 -24.26
CA VAL A 21 -16.32 37.33 -23.68
C VAL A 21 -17.57 38.21 -23.73
N GLN A 22 -17.48 39.46 -23.30
CA GLN A 22 -18.61 40.39 -23.32
C GLN A 22 -19.10 40.65 -24.76
N THR A 23 -18.18 40.82 -25.70
CA THR A 23 -18.52 41.04 -27.11
C THR A 23 -19.19 39.80 -27.70
N ALA A 24 -18.67 38.59 -27.45
CA ALA A 24 -19.28 37.34 -27.90
C ALA A 24 -20.71 37.17 -27.35
N TYR A 25 -20.91 37.45 -26.05
CA TYR A 25 -22.23 37.43 -25.42
C TYR A 25 -23.21 38.42 -26.06
N LEU A 26 -22.80 39.68 -26.25
CA LEU A 26 -23.64 40.71 -26.90
C LEU A 26 -23.99 40.34 -28.35
N ASN A 27 -23.11 39.60 -29.02
CA ASN A 27 -23.33 39.06 -30.36
C ASN A 27 -24.09 37.72 -30.37
N ARG A 28 -24.64 37.29 -29.22
CA ARG A 28 -25.40 36.03 -29.07
C ARG A 28 -24.64 34.78 -29.50
N VAL A 29 -23.31 34.81 -29.36
CA VAL A 29 -22.47 33.62 -29.51
C VAL A 29 -22.61 32.80 -28.23
N ASP A 30 -22.88 31.50 -28.35
CA ASP A 30 -22.94 30.60 -27.21
C ASP A 30 -21.56 30.49 -26.55
N LEU A 31 -21.53 30.60 -25.23
CA LEU A 31 -20.33 30.54 -24.40
C LEU A 31 -20.28 29.25 -23.56
N SER A 32 -21.16 28.29 -23.85
CA SER A 32 -21.15 26.94 -23.29
C SER A 32 -20.53 25.96 -24.29
N ALA A 33 -19.86 24.94 -23.75
CA ALA A 33 -19.36 23.83 -24.55
C ALA A 33 -19.39 22.53 -23.74
N HIS A 34 -19.63 21.41 -24.42
CA HIS A 34 -19.52 20.07 -23.84
C HIS A 34 -18.23 19.41 -24.31
N GLY A 35 -17.43 18.90 -23.37
CA GLY A 35 -16.27 18.06 -23.64
C GLY A 35 -16.61 16.59 -23.43
N TYR A 36 -16.15 15.71 -24.32
CA TYR A 36 -16.33 14.26 -24.19
C TYR A 36 -15.03 13.54 -24.59
N PHE A 37 -14.67 12.51 -23.84
CA PHE A 37 -13.54 11.63 -24.15
C PHE A 37 -13.92 10.18 -23.85
N ALA A 38 -13.59 9.28 -24.78
CA ALA A 38 -13.67 7.84 -24.59
C ALA A 38 -12.35 7.23 -25.03
N THR A 39 -11.72 6.45 -24.15
CA THR A 39 -10.43 5.83 -24.43
C THR A 39 -10.55 4.91 -25.65
N PRO A 40 -9.84 5.18 -26.75
CA PRO A 40 -9.96 4.38 -27.96
C PRO A 40 -9.24 3.04 -27.79
N ASN A 41 -9.64 2.05 -28.61
CA ASN A 41 -8.92 0.78 -28.78
C ASN A 41 -8.77 -0.09 -27.53
N ILE A 42 -9.70 0.01 -26.57
CA ILE A 42 -9.77 -0.88 -25.40
C ILE A 42 -10.75 -2.02 -25.67
N TYR A 43 -10.28 -3.27 -25.58
CA TYR A 43 -11.13 -4.46 -25.69
C TYR A 43 -10.47 -5.67 -25.02
N PHE A 44 -11.26 -6.60 -24.50
CA PHE A 44 -10.75 -7.87 -23.98
C PHE A 44 -11.77 -8.99 -24.20
N ASN A 45 -11.39 -9.99 -24.99
CA ASN A 45 -12.19 -11.19 -25.18
C ASN A 45 -11.88 -12.19 -24.06
N ARG A 46 -12.83 -12.36 -23.14
CA ARG A 46 -12.68 -13.25 -21.98
C ARG A 46 -12.60 -14.74 -22.35
N GLN A 47 -13.23 -15.18 -23.44
CA GLN A 47 -13.20 -16.60 -23.82
C GLN A 47 -11.86 -17.00 -24.43
N GLN A 48 -11.21 -16.07 -25.13
CA GLN A 48 -9.90 -16.30 -25.78
C GLN A 48 -8.73 -15.78 -24.95
N GLU A 49 -9.01 -15.06 -23.86
CA GLU A 49 -8.04 -14.34 -23.03
C GLU A 49 -7.11 -13.42 -23.85
N LYS A 50 -7.68 -12.78 -24.88
CA LYS A 50 -6.94 -11.92 -25.81
C LYS A 50 -7.57 -10.55 -25.93
N GLY A 51 -6.73 -9.52 -25.98
CA GLY A 51 -7.15 -8.15 -26.29
C GLY A 51 -6.17 -7.11 -25.77
N ARG A 52 -6.62 -5.84 -25.80
CA ARG A 52 -5.92 -4.68 -25.25
C ARG A 52 -6.79 -4.06 -24.13
N PRO A 53 -6.73 -4.59 -22.89
CA PRO A 53 -7.54 -4.08 -21.79
C PRO A 53 -7.06 -2.73 -21.22
N PHE A 54 -5.80 -2.37 -21.47
CA PHE A 54 -5.19 -1.14 -20.95
C PHE A 54 -4.65 -0.26 -22.08
N ALA A 55 -4.77 1.06 -21.92
CA ALA A 55 -4.27 2.03 -22.90
C ALA A 55 -2.74 2.05 -22.94
N TYR A 56 -2.14 2.08 -21.75
CA TYR A 56 -0.71 2.10 -21.48
C TYR A 56 -0.43 1.37 -20.14
N HIS A 57 0.85 1.20 -19.82
CA HIS A 57 1.29 0.66 -18.54
C HIS A 57 2.24 1.65 -17.84
N VAL A 58 2.17 1.64 -16.53
CA VAL A 58 3.05 2.40 -15.64
C VAL A 58 4.13 1.45 -15.14
N TYR A 59 5.38 1.92 -15.19
CA TYR A 59 6.54 1.17 -14.73
C TYR A 59 7.20 1.87 -13.56
N GLY A 60 7.96 1.12 -12.79
CA GLY A 60 8.78 1.70 -11.74
C GLY A 60 9.54 0.65 -10.96
N THR A 61 10.52 1.12 -10.20
CA THR A 61 11.33 0.29 -9.31
C THR A 61 11.60 1.03 -8.02
N ALA A 62 11.79 0.27 -6.94
CA ALA A 62 12.14 0.81 -5.64
C ALA A 62 13.27 -0.02 -5.01
N LEU A 63 14.23 0.66 -4.40
CA LEU A 63 15.22 0.07 -3.51
C LEU A 63 14.81 0.43 -2.08
N ILE A 64 14.66 -0.57 -1.22
CA ILE A 64 14.21 -0.39 0.16
C ILE A 64 15.21 -1.05 1.09
N GLN A 65 15.73 -0.27 2.05
CA GLN A 65 16.63 -0.75 3.08
C GLN A 65 15.93 -0.72 4.45
N VAL A 66 16.15 -1.76 5.25
CA VAL A 66 15.59 -1.85 6.61
C VAL A 66 16.67 -2.23 7.61
N ALA A 67 16.52 -1.78 8.84
CA ALA A 67 17.27 -2.26 10.00
C ALA A 67 16.31 -3.06 10.90
N LEU A 68 16.68 -4.30 11.22
CA LEU A 68 15.87 -5.21 12.05
C LEU A 68 16.56 -5.51 13.37
N ASP A 69 15.90 -5.19 14.48
CA ASP A 69 16.25 -5.72 15.79
C ASP A 69 15.76 -7.17 15.90
N CYS A 70 16.68 -8.11 15.69
CA CYS A 70 16.34 -9.53 15.65
C CYS A 70 15.93 -10.11 17.01
N LEU A 71 16.24 -9.44 18.13
CA LEU A 71 15.84 -9.87 19.46
C LEU A 71 14.44 -9.41 19.82
N ARG A 72 14.02 -8.26 19.31
CA ARG A 72 12.71 -7.64 19.60
C ARG A 72 11.69 -7.80 18.47
N GLY A 73 12.14 -8.15 17.27
CA GLY A 73 11.30 -8.23 16.07
C GLY A 73 10.85 -6.88 15.52
N VAL A 74 11.31 -5.77 16.08
CA VAL A 74 11.01 -4.41 15.61
C VAL A 74 12.00 -3.98 14.53
N TYR A 75 11.53 -3.20 13.57
CA TYR A 75 12.36 -2.73 12.45
C TYR A 75 12.07 -1.26 12.15
N ARG A 76 13.02 -0.64 11.46
CA ARG A 76 12.90 0.70 10.86
C ARG A 76 13.21 0.60 9.37
N ILE A 77 12.48 1.36 8.57
CA ILE A 77 12.79 1.57 7.16
C ILE A 77 13.84 2.67 7.12
N GLU A 78 15.06 2.34 6.69
CA GLU A 78 16.20 3.28 6.70
C GLU A 78 16.13 4.20 5.49
N SER A 79 15.88 3.64 4.31
CA SER A 79 15.82 4.40 3.07
C SER A 79 14.91 3.75 2.04
N VAL A 80 14.32 4.60 1.19
CA VAL A 80 13.54 4.20 0.02
C VAL A 80 13.93 5.08 -1.17
N LYS A 81 14.39 4.46 -2.25
CA LYS A 81 14.75 5.14 -3.51
C LYS A 81 13.89 4.64 -4.64
N ILE A 82 13.14 5.51 -5.29
CA ILE A 82 12.15 5.17 -6.30
C ILE A 82 12.51 5.82 -7.64
N VAL A 83 12.41 5.04 -8.72
CA VAL A 83 12.24 5.57 -10.07
C VAL A 83 10.85 5.19 -10.56
N HIS A 84 10.05 6.18 -10.95
CA HIS A 84 8.66 5.99 -11.36
C HIS A 84 8.41 6.59 -12.74
N ASP A 85 7.79 5.82 -13.64
CA ASP A 85 7.44 6.26 -14.98
C ASP A 85 6.06 6.91 -15.01
N LEU A 86 6.04 8.23 -15.09
CA LEU A 86 4.81 9.03 -15.22
C LEU A 86 4.61 9.59 -16.63
N GLY A 87 5.39 9.13 -17.60
CA GLY A 87 5.62 9.89 -18.82
C GLY A 87 5.99 11.33 -18.50
N ARG A 88 5.29 12.30 -19.10
CA ARG A 88 5.46 13.72 -18.80
C ARG A 88 4.63 14.13 -17.57
N PRO A 89 5.25 14.56 -16.45
CA PRO A 89 4.51 15.02 -15.28
C PRO A 89 3.61 16.22 -15.61
N LEU A 90 2.35 16.20 -15.16
CA LEU A 90 1.43 17.33 -15.33
C LEU A 90 1.64 18.37 -14.23
N ASN A 91 1.82 17.90 -12.99
CA ASN A 91 2.12 18.74 -11.85
C ASN A 91 3.04 17.97 -10.91
N ARG A 92 4.31 18.33 -10.93
CA ARG A 92 5.36 17.62 -10.20
C ARG A 92 5.09 17.48 -8.70
N VAL A 93 4.45 18.47 -8.07
CA VAL A 93 4.16 18.44 -6.62
C VAL A 93 3.03 17.45 -6.32
N VAL A 94 1.97 17.46 -7.13
CA VAL A 94 0.85 16.53 -6.98
C VAL A 94 1.30 15.10 -7.28
N ASP A 95 2.04 14.94 -8.38
CA ASP A 95 2.56 13.64 -8.82
C ASP A 95 3.51 13.04 -7.77
N LEU A 96 4.37 13.85 -7.16
CA LEU A 96 5.25 13.42 -6.07
C LEU A 96 4.44 12.98 -4.85
N GLY A 97 3.47 13.78 -4.41
CA GLY A 97 2.63 13.44 -3.26
C GLY A 97 1.81 12.17 -3.47
N GLN A 98 1.43 11.83 -4.72
CA GLN A 98 0.78 10.57 -5.04
C GLN A 98 1.74 9.38 -4.91
N VAL A 99 2.99 9.51 -5.37
CA VAL A 99 4.00 8.47 -5.20
C VAL A 99 4.32 8.24 -3.72
N GLU A 100 4.52 9.30 -2.95
CA GLU A 100 4.82 9.23 -1.51
C GLU A 100 3.64 8.68 -0.71
N GLY A 101 2.41 9.14 -1.02
CA GLY A 101 1.19 8.66 -0.38
C GLY A 101 0.90 7.19 -0.69
N GLY A 102 1.05 6.78 -1.95
CA GLY A 102 0.90 5.38 -2.35
C GLY A 102 1.99 4.50 -1.74
N LEU A 103 3.25 4.97 -1.68
CA LEU A 103 4.32 4.28 -0.95
C LEU A 103 3.91 4.08 0.51
N ALA A 104 3.49 5.13 1.22
CA ALA A 104 3.08 5.02 2.63
C ALA A 104 2.00 3.95 2.81
N GLN A 105 0.94 3.98 2.00
CA GLN A 105 -0.13 2.96 2.02
C GLN A 105 0.43 1.54 1.76
N GLY A 106 1.33 1.38 0.79
CA GLY A 106 1.97 0.11 0.50
C GLY A 106 2.80 -0.42 1.66
N LEU A 107 3.60 0.45 2.29
CA LEU A 107 4.40 0.09 3.46
C LEU A 107 3.47 -0.36 4.59
N GLY A 108 2.43 0.41 4.90
CA GLY A 108 1.40 0.08 5.90
C GLY A 108 0.76 -1.28 5.65
N TRP A 109 0.24 -1.50 4.44
CA TRP A 109 -0.37 -2.75 3.99
C TRP A 109 0.53 -3.98 4.23
N MET A 110 1.83 -3.85 3.98
CA MET A 110 2.75 -4.99 4.04
C MET A 110 3.37 -5.22 5.41
N THR A 111 3.25 -4.28 6.36
CA THR A 111 4.02 -4.32 7.62
C THR A 111 3.23 -4.00 8.88
N LEU A 112 2.19 -3.16 8.80
CA LEU A 112 1.57 -2.54 9.97
C LEU A 112 0.06 -2.79 10.06
N GLU A 113 -0.65 -2.62 8.95
CA GLU A 113 -2.10 -2.59 8.91
C GLU A 113 -2.73 -3.99 8.99
N GLU A 114 -3.07 -4.42 10.20
CA GLU A 114 -3.67 -5.73 10.47
C GLU A 114 -5.14 -5.62 10.85
N LEU A 115 -6.00 -6.29 10.08
CA LEU A 115 -7.38 -6.54 10.46
C LEU A 115 -7.47 -7.80 11.32
N ARG A 116 -8.09 -7.70 12.49
CA ARG A 116 -8.25 -8.81 13.44
C ARG A 116 -9.70 -9.08 13.74
N TRP A 117 -10.08 -10.34 13.77
CA TRP A 117 -11.42 -10.81 14.08
C TRP A 117 -11.39 -11.78 15.25
N ASP A 118 -12.44 -11.76 16.07
CA ASP A 118 -12.63 -12.78 17.10
C ASP A 118 -13.25 -14.07 16.54
N GLU A 119 -13.40 -15.09 17.39
CA GLU A 119 -13.98 -16.40 17.03
C GLU A 119 -15.44 -16.32 16.54
N GLN A 120 -16.13 -15.22 16.83
CA GLN A 120 -17.50 -14.97 16.37
C GLN A 120 -17.53 -14.14 15.07
N GLY A 121 -16.38 -13.86 14.46
CA GLY A 121 -16.25 -13.09 13.23
C GLY A 121 -16.46 -11.59 13.42
N ARG A 122 -16.35 -11.06 14.64
CA ARG A 122 -16.48 -9.61 14.91
C ARG A 122 -15.12 -8.94 14.74
N LEU A 123 -15.09 -7.84 13.99
CA LEU A 123 -13.89 -7.03 13.81
C LEU A 123 -13.45 -6.42 15.15
N MET A 124 -12.20 -6.66 15.54
CA MET A 124 -11.57 -6.13 16.77
C MET A 124 -10.78 -4.85 16.49
N SER A 125 -10.24 -4.68 15.29
CA SER A 125 -9.47 -3.51 14.84
C SER A 125 -10.37 -2.36 14.38
N ARG A 126 -11.33 -1.95 15.21
CA ARG A 126 -12.39 -0.97 14.87
C ARG A 126 -12.04 0.50 15.13
N ALA A 127 -10.86 0.79 15.65
CA ALA A 127 -10.44 2.15 16.00
C ALA A 127 -8.98 2.38 15.61
N LEU A 128 -8.55 3.63 15.43
CA LEU A 128 -7.15 3.97 15.17
C LEU A 128 -6.19 3.55 16.31
N ALA A 129 -6.73 3.26 17.50
CA ALA A 129 -5.97 2.65 18.58
C ALA A 129 -5.64 1.17 18.29
N SER A 130 -6.52 0.45 17.59
CA SER A 130 -6.43 -0.98 17.32
C SER A 130 -6.16 -1.35 15.85
N TYR A 131 -6.19 -0.37 14.94
CA TYR A 131 -5.76 -0.43 13.55
C TYR A 131 -4.77 0.72 13.30
N LYS A 132 -3.51 0.39 13.07
CA LYS A 132 -2.43 1.38 12.94
C LYS A 132 -2.11 1.61 11.47
N VAL A 133 -2.27 2.86 11.04
CA VAL A 133 -1.78 3.33 9.74
C VAL A 133 -0.38 3.94 9.91
N PRO A 134 0.42 3.99 8.84
CA PRO A 134 1.69 4.71 8.82
C PRO A 134 1.53 6.15 9.32
N ASP A 135 2.38 6.56 10.25
CA ASP A 135 2.50 7.94 10.69
C ASP A 135 3.82 8.56 10.20
N VAL A 136 4.09 9.81 10.61
CA VAL A 136 5.30 10.52 10.21
C VAL A 136 6.59 9.84 10.68
N TYR A 137 6.56 9.11 11.80
CA TYR A 137 7.73 8.42 12.35
C TYR A 137 7.94 7.04 11.71
N PHE A 138 6.94 6.55 10.99
CA PHE A 138 7.01 5.29 10.26
C PHE A 138 7.67 5.44 8.89
N MET A 139 7.56 6.62 8.28
CA MET A 139 8.21 6.91 6.99
C MET A 139 9.74 7.05 7.16
N PRO A 140 10.54 6.64 6.15
CA PRO A 140 11.99 6.84 6.19
C PRO A 140 12.35 8.32 6.04
N ASP A 141 13.38 8.76 6.77
CA ASP A 141 13.94 10.11 6.60
C ASP A 141 14.66 10.26 5.24
N ASP A 142 15.26 9.17 4.73
CA ASP A 142 15.89 9.09 3.41
C ASP A 142 14.91 8.53 2.36
N LEU A 143 14.05 9.41 1.84
CA LEU A 143 13.11 9.12 0.76
C LEU A 143 13.45 9.90 -0.50
N GLU A 144 13.82 9.20 -1.57
CA GLU A 144 14.14 9.77 -2.87
C GLU A 144 13.16 9.26 -3.94
N VAL A 145 12.53 10.18 -4.67
CA VAL A 145 11.64 9.85 -5.80
C VAL A 145 12.12 10.57 -7.06
N HIS A 146 12.45 9.79 -8.08
CA HIS A 146 12.82 10.27 -9.40
C HIS A 146 11.77 9.87 -10.43
N PHE A 147 11.36 10.82 -11.27
CA PHE A 147 10.52 10.50 -12.42
C PHE A 147 11.39 10.11 -13.60
N LEU A 148 10.99 9.05 -14.31
CA LEU A 148 11.69 8.59 -15.49
C LEU A 148 11.66 9.67 -16.57
N GLU A 149 12.85 10.08 -17.04
CA GLU A 149 12.98 11.10 -18.07
C GLU A 149 12.75 10.53 -19.47
N ASN A 150 12.30 11.38 -20.41
CA ASN A 150 12.09 11.03 -21.81
C ASN A 150 11.13 9.85 -22.02
N ALA A 151 10.09 9.76 -21.19
CA ALA A 151 9.16 8.62 -21.13
C ALA A 151 7.72 8.96 -21.59
N ASP A 152 7.54 10.05 -22.33
CA ASP A 152 6.23 10.54 -22.78
C ASP A 152 5.33 9.41 -23.33
N GLU A 153 4.09 9.36 -22.86
CA GLU A 153 3.08 8.38 -23.27
C GLU A 153 2.15 8.98 -24.34
N PRO A 154 2.27 8.59 -25.62
CA PRO A 154 1.49 9.21 -26.70
C PRO A 154 -0.02 9.09 -26.54
N THR A 155 -0.50 8.10 -25.79
CA THR A 155 -1.93 7.90 -25.54
C THR A 155 -2.47 8.71 -24.36
N GLY A 156 -1.60 9.30 -23.54
CA GLY A 156 -1.96 10.14 -22.40
C GLY A 156 -2.03 11.62 -22.77
N PRO A 157 -2.90 12.41 -22.11
CA PRO A 157 -2.99 13.85 -22.38
C PRO A 157 -1.65 14.54 -22.10
N TYR A 158 -1.15 15.31 -23.06
CA TYR A 158 0.18 15.96 -22.95
C TYR A 158 1.37 15.01 -22.73
N GLY A 159 1.21 13.71 -22.95
CA GLY A 159 2.28 12.72 -22.76
C GLY A 159 2.36 12.12 -21.36
N ASN A 160 1.38 12.34 -20.48
CA ASN A 160 1.43 11.86 -19.09
C ASN A 160 0.89 10.43 -18.91
N LYS A 161 1.19 9.81 -17.76
CA LYS A 161 0.56 8.59 -17.26
C LYS A 161 -0.13 8.84 -15.92
N ALA A 162 -1.04 7.95 -15.54
CA ALA A 162 -1.69 7.99 -14.23
C ALA A 162 -0.73 7.54 -13.11
N VAL A 163 -0.79 8.21 -11.95
CA VAL A 163 0.11 7.96 -10.80
C VAL A 163 -0.57 7.32 -9.59
N GLY A 164 -1.90 7.37 -9.46
CA GLY A 164 -2.56 7.16 -8.16
C GLY A 164 -2.34 5.79 -7.52
N GLU A 165 -2.57 4.71 -8.27
CA GLU A 165 -2.53 3.34 -7.73
C GLU A 165 -1.16 2.64 -7.80
N PRO A 166 -0.36 2.78 -8.87
CA PRO A 166 0.88 2.01 -9.04
C PRO A 166 1.90 2.10 -7.88
N PRO A 167 2.10 3.26 -7.20
CA PRO A 167 3.07 3.38 -6.11
C PRO A 167 2.77 2.51 -4.88
N LEU A 168 1.52 2.08 -4.67
CA LEU A 168 1.14 1.17 -3.59
C LEU A 168 1.95 -0.14 -3.64
N MET A 169 2.30 -0.59 -4.83
CA MET A 169 3.00 -1.86 -5.04
C MET A 169 4.44 -1.86 -4.49
N TYR A 170 5.05 -0.68 -4.29
CA TYR A 170 6.38 -0.59 -3.68
C TYR A 170 6.42 -1.13 -2.25
N GLY A 171 5.28 -1.18 -1.55
CA GLY A 171 5.14 -1.84 -0.26
C GLY A 171 5.59 -3.30 -0.25
N ILE A 172 5.47 -4.01 -1.37
CA ILE A 172 5.94 -5.39 -1.47
C ILE A 172 7.47 -5.47 -1.24
N GLY A 173 8.21 -4.44 -1.62
CA GLY A 173 9.65 -4.35 -1.41
C GLY A 173 10.04 -4.40 0.08
N VAL A 174 9.31 -3.70 0.96
CA VAL A 174 9.65 -3.68 2.40
C VAL A 174 9.43 -5.05 3.03
N PHE A 175 8.41 -5.80 2.59
CA PHE A 175 8.19 -7.17 3.03
C PHE A 175 9.39 -8.07 2.74
N PHE A 176 9.96 -7.97 1.54
CA PHE A 176 11.15 -8.76 1.18
C PHE A 176 12.41 -8.25 1.87
N ALA A 177 12.58 -6.93 2.03
CA ALA A 177 13.71 -6.37 2.76
C ALA A 177 13.77 -6.86 4.22
N ILE A 178 12.64 -6.89 4.93
CA ILE A 178 12.60 -7.42 6.30
C ILE A 178 12.90 -8.93 6.31
N ARG A 179 12.34 -9.69 5.36
CA ARG A 179 12.61 -11.13 5.29
C ARG A 179 14.06 -11.46 4.97
N ASP A 180 14.72 -10.65 4.14
CA ASP A 180 16.15 -10.80 3.88
C ASP A 180 16.97 -10.50 5.14
N ALA A 181 16.61 -9.48 5.92
CA ALA A 181 17.21 -9.24 7.24
C ALA A 181 16.98 -10.41 8.23
N MET A 182 15.77 -10.98 8.24
CA MET A 182 15.45 -12.16 9.06
C MET A 182 16.30 -13.37 8.66
N ARG A 183 16.48 -13.62 7.35
CA ARG A 183 17.32 -14.71 6.82
C ARG A 183 18.80 -14.50 7.11
N ALA A 184 19.28 -13.25 7.06
CA ALA A 184 20.66 -12.95 7.43
C ALA A 184 20.96 -13.32 8.89
N PHE A 185 19.97 -13.16 9.79
CA PHE A 185 20.10 -13.55 11.19
C PHE A 185 19.83 -15.05 11.43
N ARG A 186 18.87 -15.64 10.74
CA ARG A 186 18.50 -17.07 10.84
C ARG A 186 18.40 -17.71 9.45
N PRO A 187 19.53 -18.12 8.83
CA PRO A 187 19.55 -18.66 7.47
C PRO A 187 18.70 -19.92 7.30
N ASP A 188 18.62 -20.75 8.33
CA ASP A 188 17.92 -22.04 8.32
C ASP A 188 16.45 -21.94 8.78
N ALA A 189 15.95 -20.74 9.11
CA ALA A 189 14.58 -20.58 9.59
C ALA A 189 13.56 -20.74 8.45
N ALA A 190 12.55 -21.57 8.69
CA ALA A 190 11.39 -21.69 7.82
C ALA A 190 10.45 -20.48 8.02
N LEU A 191 10.73 -19.38 7.32
CA LEU A 191 9.95 -18.14 7.40
C LEU A 191 8.67 -18.24 6.58
N ALA A 192 7.52 -18.08 7.24
CA ALA A 192 6.21 -18.08 6.61
C ALA A 192 6.01 -16.86 5.70
N PHE A 193 5.33 -17.05 4.57
CA PHE A 193 4.89 -15.96 3.71
C PHE A 193 3.55 -15.41 4.21
N HIS A 194 3.60 -14.49 5.17
CA HIS A 194 2.40 -13.90 5.76
C HIS A 194 2.54 -12.39 5.90
N SER A 195 1.69 -11.64 5.19
CA SER A 195 1.54 -10.18 5.35
C SER A 195 0.32 -9.84 6.20
N PRO A 196 0.27 -8.66 6.84
CA PRO A 196 1.41 -7.76 7.10
C PRO A 196 2.49 -8.43 7.96
N LEU A 197 3.76 -8.08 7.76
CA LEU A 197 4.88 -8.61 8.55
C LEU A 197 5.08 -7.79 9.84
N THR A 198 4.09 -7.83 10.73
CA THR A 198 4.11 -7.07 12.00
C THR A 198 5.30 -7.46 12.89
N PRO A 199 5.73 -6.59 13.82
CA PRO A 199 6.81 -6.94 14.75
C PRO A 199 6.59 -8.24 15.52
N GLU A 200 5.33 -8.54 15.89
CA GLU A 200 4.95 -9.82 16.50
C GLU A 200 5.23 -11.00 15.57
N ARG A 201 4.84 -10.90 14.30
CA ARG A 201 5.07 -11.97 13.31
C ARG A 201 6.55 -12.13 12.98
N VAL A 202 7.32 -11.05 12.98
CA VAL A 202 8.78 -11.13 12.84
C VAL A 202 9.38 -11.86 14.04
N LEU A 203 9.07 -11.43 15.25
CA LEU A 203 9.60 -12.02 16.49
C LEU A 203 9.26 -13.50 16.61
N THR A 204 7.99 -13.87 16.41
CA THR A 204 7.52 -15.26 16.53
C THR A 204 8.12 -16.18 15.48
N GLN A 205 8.42 -15.68 14.28
CA GLN A 205 9.12 -16.44 13.23
C GLN A 205 10.62 -16.57 13.48
N LEU A 206 11.26 -15.56 14.08
CA LEU A 206 12.67 -15.62 14.45
C LEU A 206 12.92 -16.50 15.68
N HIS A 207 11.95 -16.63 16.59
CA HIS A 207 12.07 -17.36 17.86
C HIS A 207 10.91 -18.34 18.09
N PRO A 208 10.66 -19.31 17.20
CA PRO A 208 9.55 -20.26 17.34
C PRO A 208 9.64 -21.11 18.62
N GLU A 209 10.86 -21.38 19.10
CA GLU A 209 11.13 -22.07 20.37
C GLU A 209 10.53 -21.34 21.57
N LEU A 210 10.61 -20.02 21.61
CA LEU A 210 10.08 -19.20 22.68
C LEU A 210 8.54 -19.25 22.68
N VAL A 211 7.94 -19.20 21.49
CA VAL A 211 6.49 -19.34 21.32
C VAL A 211 6.01 -20.70 21.82
N ALA A 212 6.73 -21.77 21.52
CA ALA A 212 6.41 -23.12 21.98
C ALA A 212 6.44 -23.22 23.52
N GLN A 213 7.47 -22.65 24.15
CA GLN A 213 7.58 -22.59 25.61
C GLN A 213 6.43 -21.82 26.25
N PHE A 214 6.08 -20.65 25.72
CA PHE A 214 4.95 -19.86 26.22
C PHE A 214 3.62 -20.61 26.12
N ARG A 215 3.38 -21.31 24.99
CA ARG A 215 2.16 -22.13 24.81
C ARG A 215 2.10 -23.27 25.82
N GLN A 216 3.22 -23.97 26.05
CA GLN A 216 3.28 -25.04 27.05
C GLN A 216 2.99 -24.52 28.48
N ALA A 217 3.57 -23.37 28.84
CA ALA A 217 3.34 -22.74 30.14
C ALA A 217 1.88 -22.30 30.36
N GLN A 218 1.22 -21.73 29.33
CA GLN A 218 -0.20 -21.37 29.41
C GLN A 218 -1.11 -22.59 29.58
N THR A 219 -0.84 -23.68 28.87
CA THR A 219 -1.60 -24.93 29.01
C THR A 219 -1.45 -25.51 30.41
N ALA A 220 -0.23 -25.56 30.96
CA ALA A 220 0.01 -26.03 32.33
C ALA A 220 -0.73 -25.18 33.38
N ALA A 221 -0.70 -23.85 33.25
CA ALA A 221 -1.42 -22.94 34.15
C ALA A 221 -2.95 -23.11 34.07
N ALA A 222 -3.50 -23.33 32.87
CA ALA A 222 -4.93 -23.59 32.67
C ALA A 222 -5.38 -24.94 33.26
N GLU A 223 -4.50 -25.93 33.24
CA GLU A 223 -4.74 -27.22 33.89
C GLU A 223 -4.70 -27.12 35.42
N ASP A 224 -3.77 -26.35 35.98
CA ASP A 224 -3.62 -26.13 37.44
C ASP A 224 -4.68 -25.19 38.04
N GLY A 225 -5.23 -24.28 37.23
CA GLY A 225 -6.36 -23.43 37.63
C GLY A 225 -7.73 -24.13 37.68
N LYS A 226 -7.84 -25.41 37.29
CA LYS A 226 -9.09 -26.17 37.45
C LYS A 226 -9.31 -26.47 38.95
N PRO A 227 -10.47 -26.10 39.55
CA PRO A 227 -10.72 -26.37 40.96
C PRO A 227 -10.60 -27.88 41.24
N ALA A 228 -9.95 -28.23 42.35
CA ALA A 228 -9.62 -29.62 42.74
C ALA A 228 -10.82 -30.61 42.66
N VAL A 229 -12.04 -30.08 42.73
CA VAL A 229 -13.30 -30.82 42.59
C VAL A 229 -13.50 -31.44 41.20
N LYS A 230 -13.01 -30.83 40.11
CA LYS A 230 -13.09 -31.42 38.74
C LYS A 230 -12.09 -32.56 38.54
N ARG A 231 -10.85 -32.40 39.03
CA ARG A 231 -9.80 -33.44 38.97
C ARG A 231 -10.21 -34.70 39.76
N ALA A 232 -10.91 -34.54 40.89
CA ALA A 232 -11.45 -35.66 41.67
C ALA A 232 -12.65 -36.33 41.00
N ARG A 233 -13.55 -35.58 40.35
CA ARG A 233 -14.72 -36.13 39.65
C ARG A 233 -14.34 -36.93 38.39
N GLU A 234 -13.37 -36.48 37.61
CA GLU A 234 -12.88 -37.25 36.44
C GLU A 234 -12.16 -38.53 36.87
N LYS A 235 -11.32 -38.48 37.91
CA LYS A 235 -10.65 -39.67 38.44
C LYS A 235 -11.59 -40.68 39.09
N ALA A 236 -12.70 -40.22 39.69
CA ALA A 236 -13.74 -41.09 40.23
C ALA A 236 -14.56 -41.77 39.13
N LYS A 237 -14.90 -41.04 38.06
CA LYS A 237 -15.68 -41.55 36.93
C LYS A 237 -14.92 -42.62 36.13
N VAL A 238 -13.61 -42.45 35.93
CA VAL A 238 -12.73 -43.46 35.29
C VAL A 238 -12.54 -44.70 36.19
N LYS A 239 -12.70 -44.57 37.50
CA LYS A 239 -12.63 -45.70 38.44
C LYS A 239 -13.93 -46.52 38.50
N GLU A 240 -15.08 -45.88 38.33
CA GLU A 240 -16.39 -46.56 38.21
C GLU A 240 -16.56 -47.27 36.86
N GLU A 241 -16.07 -46.71 35.76
CA GLU A 241 -16.15 -47.34 34.43
C GLU A 241 -15.21 -48.56 34.26
N ASN A 242 -14.12 -48.63 35.02
CA ASN A 242 -13.18 -49.78 34.99
C ASN A 242 -13.47 -50.86 36.05
N ALA A 243 -14.50 -50.67 36.88
CA ALA A 243 -14.91 -51.62 37.92
C ALA A 243 -16.23 -52.36 37.60
N GLY A 244 -16.76 -52.17 36.38
CA GLY A 244 -17.93 -52.87 35.84
C GLY A 244 -17.55 -53.94 34.83
#